data_AF-A0A529PU57-F1
#
_entry.id   AF-A0A529PU57-F1
#
_cell.length_a   1.000
_cell.length_b   1.000
_cell.length_c   1.000
_cell.angle_alpha   90.00
_cell.angle_beta   90.00
_cell.angle_gamma   90.00
#
_symmetry.space_group_name_H-M   'P 1'
#
loop_
_entity.id
_entity.type
_entity.pdbx_description
1 polymer ?
#
loop_
_entity_poly.entity_id
_entity_poly.type
_entity_poly.pdbx_seq_one_letter_code
_entity_poly.pdbx_strand_id
1 'polypeptide(L)'
;HQVELLDSAKFTPDLKLGDFDAYVVAASVHQEHHQEAVTTFVFAHRDLLSGKPSALISVSLSAALEGHEAAARKYVDRFVSVTGWQP
;
A
#
# COMPACT_ATOMS: atom_id res chain seq x y z
N HIS A 1 -14.96 15.57 -5.80
CA HIS A 1 -13.85 14.70 -5.39
C HIS A 1 -12.88 14.58 -6.56
N GLN A 2 -11.61 14.86 -6.32
CA GLN A 2 -10.52 14.77 -7.29
C GLN A 2 -9.62 13.60 -6.88
N VAL A 3 -9.12 12.84 -7.85
CA VAL A 3 -8.23 11.70 -7.60
C VAL A 3 -6.90 11.99 -8.29
N GLU A 4 -5.81 11.79 -7.58
CA GLU A 4 -4.45 11.84 -8.13
C GLU A 4 -3.81 10.47 -8.05
N LEU A 5 -3.19 10.05 -9.15
CA LEU A 5 -2.43 8.80 -9.23
C LEU A 5 -0.96 9.12 -9.14
N LEU A 6 -0.30 8.53 -8.14
CA LEU A 6 1.08 8.79 -7.82
C LEU A 6 1.84 7.48 -7.85
N ASP A 7 2.93 7.47 -8.61
CA ASP A 7 3.84 6.33 -8.64
C ASP A 7 4.75 6.40 -7.43
N SER A 8 4.67 5.40 -6.56
CA SER A 8 5.54 5.26 -5.38
C SER A 8 7.03 5.31 -5.71
N ALA A 9 7.44 4.88 -6.91
CA ALA A 9 8.84 4.91 -7.36
C ALA A 9 9.28 6.31 -7.85
N LYS A 10 8.33 7.20 -8.13
CA LYS A 10 8.58 8.58 -8.59
C LYS A 10 8.11 9.62 -7.57
N PHE A 11 7.96 9.21 -6.31
CA PHE A 11 7.48 10.10 -5.27
C PHE A 11 8.38 11.33 -5.16
N THR A 12 7.78 12.51 -5.32
CA THR A 12 8.45 13.80 -5.17
C THR A 12 8.16 14.36 -3.78
N PRO A 13 9.17 14.87 -3.04
CA PRO A 13 8.98 15.46 -1.71
C PRO A 13 8.00 16.65 -1.69
N ASP A 14 7.82 17.30 -2.83
CA ASP A 14 6.94 18.47 -2.99
C ASP A 14 5.45 18.12 -2.94
N LEU A 15 5.11 16.82 -3.02
CA LEU A 15 3.74 16.40 -2.89
C LEU A 15 3.26 16.56 -1.45
N LYS A 16 2.35 17.52 -1.23
CA LYS A 16 1.69 17.73 0.05
C LYS A 16 0.68 16.62 0.31
N LEU A 17 1.17 15.47 0.76
CA LEU A 17 0.32 14.35 1.17
C LEU A 17 -0.77 14.80 2.16
N GLY A 18 -0.49 15.81 3.00
CA GLY A 18 -1.44 16.41 3.93
C GLY A 18 -2.69 17.04 3.31
N ASP A 19 -2.72 17.32 2.00
CA ASP A 19 -3.86 17.97 1.34
C ASP A 19 -4.95 16.97 0.90
N PHE A 20 -4.66 15.67 0.91
CA PHE A 20 -5.63 14.63 0.52
C PHE A 20 -6.55 14.23 1.68
N ASP A 21 -7.84 14.02 1.42
CA ASP A 21 -8.79 13.61 2.45
C ASP A 21 -8.70 12.11 2.81
N ALA A 22 -8.20 11.28 1.89
CA ALA A 22 -8.08 9.83 2.05
C ALA A 22 -6.96 9.27 1.17
N TYR A 23 -6.45 8.09 1.53
CA TYR A 23 -5.37 7.42 0.81
C TYR A 23 -5.76 6.02 0.36
N VAL A 24 -5.46 5.69 -0.90
CA VAL A 24 -5.55 4.31 -1.39
C VAL A 24 -4.17 3.89 -1.87
N VAL A 25 -3.58 2.93 -1.18
CA VAL A 25 -2.28 2.38 -1.54
C VAL A 25 -2.51 1.12 -2.38
N ALA A 26 -2.08 1.14 -3.64
CA ALA A 26 -2.09 -0.04 -4.49
C ALA A 26 -0.69 -0.65 -4.54
N ALA A 27 -0.57 -1.91 -4.15
CA ALA A 27 0.71 -2.60 -4.05
C ALA A 27 0.63 -3.95 -4.78
N SER A 28 1.52 -4.15 -5.74
CA SER A 28 1.65 -5.44 -6.44
C SER A 28 2.63 -6.36 -5.70
N VAL A 29 2.30 -7.64 -5.59
CA VAL A 29 3.13 -8.68 -5.01
C VAL A 29 3.99 -9.33 -6.10
N HIS A 30 5.30 -9.24 -5.95
CA HIS A 30 6.29 -9.94 -6.75
C HIS A 30 7.11 -10.84 -5.83
N GLN A 31 7.30 -12.11 -6.22
CA GLN A 31 8.06 -13.08 -5.42
C GLN A 31 7.63 -13.13 -3.93
N GLU A 32 6.32 -13.18 -3.65
CA GLU A 32 5.74 -13.21 -2.29
C GLU A 32 5.90 -11.93 -1.43
N HIS A 33 6.42 -10.84 -2.01
CA HIS A 33 6.59 -9.56 -1.34
C HIS A 33 5.95 -8.43 -2.14
N HIS A 34 5.30 -7.49 -1.45
CA HIS A 34 4.90 -6.24 -2.09
C HIS A 34 6.12 -5.47 -2.57
N GLN A 35 5.95 -4.70 -3.65
CA GLN A 35 7.00 -3.86 -4.20
C GLN A 35 7.67 -3.00 -3.12
N GLU A 36 9.00 -2.99 -3.14
CA GLU A 36 9.82 -2.30 -2.13
C GLU A 36 9.54 -0.80 -2.11
N ALA A 37 9.36 -0.17 -3.27
CA ALA A 37 9.04 1.25 -3.38
C ALA A 37 7.77 1.63 -2.58
N VAL A 38 6.70 0.84 -2.71
CA VAL A 38 5.45 1.07 -1.98
C VAL A 38 5.63 0.80 -0.48
N THR A 39 6.36 -0.25 -0.13
CA THR A 39 6.64 -0.62 1.27
C THR A 39 7.41 0.49 1.99
N THR A 40 8.48 0.99 1.37
CA THR A 40 9.30 2.09 1.88
C THR A 40 8.50 3.38 2.00
N PHE A 41 7.67 3.70 0.99
CA PHE A 41 6.79 4.86 1.03
C PHE A 41 5.81 4.80 2.21
N VAL A 42 5.09 3.68 2.37
CA VAL A 42 4.13 3.53 3.47
C VAL A 42 4.84 3.56 4.81
N PHE A 43 5.99 2.89 4.96
CA PHE A 43 6.76 2.92 6.20
C PHE A 43 7.19 4.34 6.57
N ALA A 44 7.66 5.13 5.59
CA ALA A 44 8.11 6.50 5.81
C ALA A 44 6.97 7.48 6.15
N HIS A 45 5.76 7.22 5.64
CA HIS A 45 4.60 8.12 5.79
C HIS A 45 3.46 7.55 6.63
N ARG A 46 3.69 6.43 7.35
CA ARG A 46 2.65 5.69 8.09
C ARG A 46 1.84 6.55 9.04
N ASP A 47 2.45 7.53 9.70
CA ASP A 47 1.78 8.37 10.70
C ASP A 47 0.76 9.28 10.02
N LEU A 48 1.10 9.80 8.84
CA LEU A 48 0.22 10.63 8.02
C LEU A 48 -0.90 9.79 7.39
N LEU A 49 -0.57 8.60 6.89
CA LEU A 49 -1.54 7.67 6.31
C LEU A 49 -2.55 7.18 7.35
N SER A 50 -2.11 6.91 8.58
CA SER A 50 -2.97 6.48 9.70
C SER A 50 -3.84 7.60 10.26
N GLY A 51 -3.50 8.86 9.99
CA GLY A 51 -4.25 10.02 10.44
C GLY A 51 -5.54 10.29 9.65
N LYS A 52 -5.77 9.57 8.55
CA LYS A 52 -6.92 9.77 7.65
C LYS A 52 -7.48 8.43 7.18
N PRO A 53 -8.71 8.39 6.65
CA PRO A 53 -9.26 7.19 6.02
C PRO A 53 -8.31 6.65 4.96
N SER A 54 -7.98 5.38 5.07
CA SER A 54 -6.99 4.77 4.21
C SER A 54 -7.39 3.36 3.78
N ALA A 55 -6.82 2.85 2.69
CA ALA A 55 -7.12 1.52 2.18
C ALA A 55 -5.92 0.94 1.45
N LEU A 56 -5.77 -0.39 1.51
CA LEU A 56 -4.78 -1.14 0.76
C LEU A 56 -5.45 -2.00 -0.31
N ILE A 57 -5.01 -1.84 -1.56
CA ILE A 57 -5.30 -2.73 -2.68
C ILE A 57 -4.07 -3.60 -2.90
N SER A 58 -4.16 -4.87 -2.51
CA SER A 58 -3.09 -5.85 -2.72
C SER A 58 -3.34 -6.66 -4.00
N VAL A 59 -2.51 -6.45 -5.02
CA VAL A 59 -2.58 -7.17 -6.29
C VAL A 59 -1.59 -8.32 -6.27
N SER A 60 -2.06 -9.56 -6.39
CA SER A 60 -1.18 -10.74 -6.40
C SER A 60 -1.74 -11.83 -7.32
N LEU A 61 -0.86 -12.67 -7.88
CA LEU A 61 -1.29 -13.83 -8.64
C LEU A 61 -2.10 -14.81 -7.76
N SER A 62 -1.72 -14.95 -6.49
CA SER A 62 -2.45 -15.77 -5.51
C SER A 62 -3.87 -15.31 -5.27
N ALA A 63 -4.17 -14.01 -5.44
CA ALA A 63 -5.53 -13.50 -5.33
C ALA A 63 -6.41 -13.86 -6.55
N ALA A 64 -5.78 -14.19 -7.69
CA ALA A 64 -6.48 -14.59 -8.92
C ALA A 64 -6.67 -16.11 -9.04
N LEU A 65 -6.06 -16.90 -8.15
CA LEU A 65 -6.13 -18.36 -8.17
C LEU A 65 -7.04 -18.86 -7.04
N GLU A 66 -8.02 -19.71 -7.37
CA GLU A 66 -8.88 -20.35 -6.37
C GLU A 66 -8.07 -21.20 -5.38
N GLY A 67 -8.41 -21.15 -4.09
CA GLY A 67 -7.71 -21.87 -3.03
C GLY A 67 -6.41 -21.20 -2.53
N HIS A 68 -5.98 -20.09 -3.13
CA HIS A 68 -4.78 -19.34 -2.72
C HIS A 68 -5.08 -18.07 -1.92
N GLU A 69 -6.32 -17.90 -1.45
CA GLU A 69 -6.78 -16.77 -0.65
C GLU A 69 -5.97 -16.57 0.63
N ALA A 70 -5.60 -17.66 1.30
CA ALA A 70 -4.77 -17.62 2.52
C ALA A 70 -3.36 -17.10 2.22
N ALA A 71 -2.79 -17.43 1.05
CA ALA A 71 -1.50 -16.90 0.63
C ALA A 71 -1.59 -15.40 0.30
N ALA A 72 -2.66 -14.99 -0.39
CA ALA A 72 -2.93 -13.57 -0.64
C ALA A 72 -3.09 -12.76 0.66
N ARG A 73 -3.78 -13.34 1.65
CA ARG A 73 -3.94 -12.75 3.00
C ARG A 73 -2.58 -12.60 3.70
N LYS A 74 -1.73 -13.64 3.64
CA LYS A 74 -0.39 -13.61 4.24
C LYS A 74 0.47 -12.47 3.71
N TYR A 75 0.35 -12.12 2.43
CA TYR A 75 1.07 -10.97 1.87
C TYR A 75 0.60 -9.66 2.50
N VAL A 76 -0.71 -9.48 2.67
CA VAL A 76 -1.28 -8.31 3.34
C VAL A 76 -0.81 -8.21 4.78
N ASP A 77 -0.89 -9.31 5.54
CA ASP A 77 -0.51 -9.33 6.96
C ASP A 77 0.99 -9.01 7.12
N ARG A 78 1.84 -9.54 6.23
CA ARG A 78 3.26 -9.21 6.18
C ARG A 78 3.48 -7.73 5.88
N PHE A 79 2.75 -7.15 4.92
CA PHE A 79 2.87 -5.74 4.57
C PHE A 79 2.53 -4.82 5.74
N VAL A 80 1.40 -5.09 6.41
CA VAL A 80 0.98 -4.38 7.62
C VAL A 80 2.02 -4.52 8.73
N SER A 81 2.55 -5.73 8.93
CA SER A 81 3.59 -5.96 9.95
C SER A 81 4.90 -5.24 9.65
N VAL A 82 5.33 -5.16 8.39
CA VAL A 82 6.60 -4.53 8.00
C VAL A 82 6.48 -3.01 8.05
N THR A 83 5.37 -2.46 7.57
CA THR A 83 5.15 -1.01 7.51
C THR A 83 4.70 -0.43 8.85
N GLY A 84 4.06 -1.24 9.69
CA GLY A 84 3.39 -0.78 10.92
C GLY A 84 2.14 0.07 10.64
N TRP A 85 1.69 0.12 9.39
CA TRP A 85 0.50 0.87 8.99
C TRP A 85 -0.72 -0.04 8.95
N GLN A 86 -1.83 0.43 9.51
CA GLN A 86 -3.12 -0.26 9.50
C GLN A 86 -4.09 0.51 8.60
N PRO A 87 -4.27 0.08 7.34
CA PRO A 87 -5.23 0.66 6.42
C PRO A 87 -6.67 0.53 6.90
#